data_AF-A0A0S2K632-F1
#
_entry.id   AF-A0A0S2K632-F1
#
_cell.length_a   1.000
_cell.length_b   1.000
_cell.length_c   1.000
_cell.angle_alpha   90.00
_cell.angle_beta   90.00
_cell.angle_gamma   90.00
#
_symmetry.space_group_name_H-M   'P 1'
#
loop_
_entity.id
_entity.type
_entity.pdbx_description
1 polymer ?
#
loop_
_entity_poly.entity_id
_entity_poly.type
_entity_poly.pdbx_seq_one_letter_code
_entity_poly.pdbx_strand_id
1 'polypeptide(L)'
;MPTHAIASVEQADQVREIIKSLADKVSQDLHNVETNGLLSGLAGHLLFLYNAYRIDPSFVDETLFSEKLEKLQEELEQQGFELSNGLAGQAWVLEYLNQADMEDYDPDLLSDMDQIFYDALNFQPWPGEIESVLGLAGYAPYTARRSKQSDQAALYGVIVDNFASVAQQVDDKLISWSQPEYSVYRFEKEDRKKPEYNLGLAHGVPGIIAALIPALSIDAIKDKTAQLVTQSCDWLLTQQNPNQEEHCYGSCSGGEHKSRLGWCYGDLTIALTLARAGHALDRPSYVDEARRMALKAAKRDAESGFINDAGLCHGFVGLVSIYQILNQLMPHPELEQAAKYWLNYSLEQYQEKGLEAFYAYNGETTQHYENFGFLMGYAGVGVGFISVLNDDLDWAECLLMA
;
A
#
# COMPACT_ATOMS: atom_id res chain seq x y z
N MET A 1 21.02 -0.73 -11.16
CA MET A 1 21.17 -2.18 -11.48
C MET A 1 20.35 -2.45 -12.73
N PRO A 2 20.66 -3.45 -13.57
CA PRO A 2 19.85 -3.70 -14.76
C PRO A 2 18.44 -4.06 -14.30
N THR A 3 17.47 -3.22 -14.63
CA THR A 3 16.05 -3.45 -14.44
C THR A 3 15.67 -4.64 -15.32
N HIS A 4 15.47 -5.80 -14.70
CA HIS A 4 14.96 -6.96 -15.41
C HIS A 4 13.44 -6.79 -15.50
N ALA A 5 12.98 -6.01 -16.47
CA ALA A 5 11.57 -5.95 -16.83
C ALA A 5 11.04 -7.40 -16.90
N ILE A 6 9.99 -7.67 -16.13
CA ILE A 6 9.47 -9.05 -15.99
C ILE A 6 8.70 -9.49 -17.24
N ALA A 7 8.23 -8.55 -18.06
CA ALA A 7 7.60 -8.79 -19.35
C ALA A 7 8.61 -9.17 -20.43
N SER A 8 8.24 -10.13 -21.29
CA SER A 8 8.91 -10.33 -22.59
C SER A 8 8.66 -9.14 -23.52
N VAL A 9 9.38 -9.07 -24.63
CA VAL A 9 9.19 -8.01 -25.64
C VAL A 9 7.76 -8.03 -26.18
N GLU A 10 7.22 -9.20 -26.50
CA GLU A 10 5.85 -9.34 -27.00
C GLU A 10 4.81 -8.94 -25.94
N GLN A 11 5.07 -9.27 -24.68
CA GLN A 11 4.20 -8.86 -23.57
C GLN A 11 4.24 -7.36 -23.36
N ALA A 12 5.41 -6.72 -23.52
CA ALA A 12 5.57 -5.28 -23.34
C ALA A 12 4.70 -4.48 -24.32
N ASP A 13 4.60 -4.90 -25.59
CA ASP A 13 3.73 -4.26 -26.58
C ASP A 13 2.25 -4.39 -26.19
N GLN A 14 1.82 -5.59 -25.78
CA GLN A 14 0.44 -5.81 -25.31
C GLN A 14 0.12 -4.96 -24.06
N VAL A 15 1.06 -4.88 -23.11
CA VAL A 15 0.93 -4.09 -21.88
C VAL A 15 0.80 -2.59 -22.21
N ARG A 16 1.56 -2.07 -23.19
CA ARG A 16 1.43 -0.67 -23.64
C ARG A 16 0.04 -0.34 -24.19
N GLU A 17 -0.54 -1.23 -25.00
CA GLU A 17 -1.91 -1.06 -25.52
C GLU A 17 -2.96 -1.10 -24.40
N ILE A 18 -2.76 -1.95 -23.39
CA ILE A 18 -3.62 -1.99 -22.19
C ILE A 18 -3.51 -0.66 -21.43
N ILE A 19 -2.29 -0.18 -21.13
CA ILE A 19 -2.06 1.08 -20.41
C ILE A 19 -2.74 2.23 -21.14
N LYS A 20 -2.59 2.33 -22.47
CA LYS A 20 -3.26 3.35 -23.28
C LYS A 20 -4.78 3.30 -23.14
N SER A 21 -5.37 2.11 -23.26
CA SER A 21 -6.82 1.92 -23.14
C SER A 21 -7.34 2.31 -21.75
N LEU A 22 -6.57 2.00 -20.70
CA LEU A 22 -6.88 2.41 -19.33
C LEU A 22 -6.72 3.92 -19.13
N ALA A 23 -5.68 4.53 -19.70
CA ALA A 23 -5.46 5.98 -19.64
C ALA A 23 -6.60 6.76 -20.32
N ASP A 24 -7.09 6.28 -21.47
CA ASP A 24 -8.25 6.85 -22.16
C ASP A 24 -9.51 6.79 -21.26
N LYS A 25 -9.75 5.66 -20.60
CA LYS A 25 -10.89 5.46 -19.70
C LYS A 25 -10.81 6.33 -18.45
N VAL A 26 -9.65 6.37 -17.81
CA VAL A 26 -9.42 7.20 -16.61
C VAL A 26 -9.49 8.69 -16.95
N SER A 27 -8.96 9.10 -18.11
CA SER A 27 -9.05 10.50 -18.58
C SER A 27 -10.50 10.94 -18.79
N GLN A 28 -11.35 10.07 -19.33
CA GLN A 28 -12.78 10.34 -19.45
C GLN A 28 -13.45 10.51 -18.08
N ASP A 29 -13.03 9.73 -17.08
CA ASP A 29 -13.61 9.79 -15.73
C ASP A 29 -13.17 11.02 -14.92
N LEU A 30 -12.13 11.75 -15.33
CA LEU A 30 -11.74 13.03 -14.70
C LEU A 30 -12.86 14.10 -14.71
N HIS A 31 -13.85 13.94 -15.59
CA HIS A 31 -15.04 14.80 -15.61
C HIS A 31 -16.13 14.39 -14.60
N ASN A 32 -16.10 13.14 -14.12
CA ASN A 32 -17.13 12.58 -13.23
C ASN A 32 -16.63 12.35 -11.81
N VAL A 33 -15.31 12.22 -11.60
CA VAL A 33 -14.74 11.96 -10.27
C VAL A 33 -15.07 13.10 -9.30
N GLU A 34 -15.77 12.76 -8.22
CA GLU A 34 -16.28 13.75 -7.25
C GLU A 34 -15.37 13.95 -6.04
N THR A 35 -14.48 13.01 -5.76
CA THR A 35 -13.60 13.04 -4.59
C THR A 35 -12.15 13.27 -4.99
N ASN A 36 -11.38 13.91 -4.12
CA ASN A 36 -9.98 14.24 -4.40
C ASN A 36 -8.97 13.18 -3.91
N GLY A 37 -9.48 12.11 -3.29
CA GLY A 37 -8.72 11.05 -2.65
C GLY A 37 -7.67 10.32 -3.49
N LEU A 38 -6.71 9.69 -2.79
CA LEU A 38 -5.74 8.79 -3.41
C LEU A 38 -6.38 7.47 -3.85
N LEU A 39 -7.10 6.77 -2.97
CA LEU A 39 -7.48 5.37 -3.22
C LEU A 39 -8.63 5.23 -4.24
N SER A 40 -9.54 6.20 -4.28
CA SER A 40 -10.71 6.17 -5.17
C SER A 40 -10.98 7.48 -5.91
N GLY A 41 -10.20 8.53 -5.66
CA GLY A 41 -10.47 9.88 -6.15
C GLY A 41 -9.45 10.40 -7.14
N LEU A 42 -9.51 11.71 -7.39
CA LEU A 42 -8.74 12.43 -8.39
C LEU A 42 -7.23 12.26 -8.25
N ALA A 43 -6.68 12.30 -7.03
CA ALA A 43 -5.24 12.14 -6.84
C ALA A 43 -4.74 10.77 -7.33
N GLY A 44 -5.52 9.70 -7.13
CA GLY A 44 -5.21 8.38 -7.67
C GLY A 44 -5.25 8.31 -9.20
N HIS A 45 -6.19 9.03 -9.82
CA HIS A 45 -6.28 9.13 -11.28
C HIS A 45 -5.06 9.86 -11.85
N LEU A 46 -4.69 10.99 -11.25
CA LEU A 46 -3.55 11.78 -11.66
C LEU A 46 -2.22 11.03 -11.46
N LEU A 47 -2.08 10.26 -10.37
CA LEU A 47 -0.91 9.39 -10.17
C LEU A 47 -0.72 8.41 -11.33
N PHE A 48 -1.80 7.76 -11.77
CA PHE A 48 -1.74 6.87 -12.92
C PHE A 48 -1.42 7.61 -14.21
N LEU A 49 -2.16 8.67 -14.51
CA LEU A 49 -1.99 9.42 -15.77
C LEU A 49 -0.59 10.03 -15.87
N TYR A 50 -0.04 10.55 -14.77
CA TYR A 50 1.34 11.01 -14.73
C TYR A 50 2.33 9.90 -15.12
N ASN A 51 2.17 8.70 -14.56
CA ASN A 51 3.03 7.57 -14.90
C ASN A 51 2.79 7.07 -16.34
N ALA A 52 1.56 7.12 -16.85
CA ALA A 52 1.26 6.79 -18.24
C ALA A 52 1.91 7.78 -19.22
N TYR A 53 1.90 9.07 -18.89
CA TYR A 53 2.57 10.13 -19.65
C TYR A 53 4.08 9.88 -19.79
N ARG A 54 4.74 9.44 -18.70
CA ARG A 54 6.16 9.07 -18.71
C ARG A 54 6.48 7.88 -19.62
N ILE A 55 5.51 7.02 -19.91
CA ILE A 55 5.65 5.89 -20.84
C ILE A 55 5.48 6.33 -22.29
N ASP A 56 4.45 7.13 -22.56
CA ASP A 56 4.19 7.75 -23.86
C ASP A 56 3.31 9.00 -23.65
N PRO A 57 3.81 10.21 -23.96
CA PRO A 57 3.05 11.45 -23.82
C PRO A 57 1.71 11.44 -24.56
N SER A 58 1.57 10.65 -25.63
CA SER A 58 0.33 10.56 -26.41
C SER A 58 -0.81 9.84 -25.70
N PHE A 59 -0.56 9.21 -24.54
CA PHE A 59 -1.58 8.51 -23.75
C PHE A 59 -2.42 9.45 -22.90
N VAL A 60 -2.01 10.70 -22.74
CA VAL A 60 -2.62 11.64 -21.78
C VAL A 60 -2.87 12.99 -22.45
N ASP A 61 -4.04 13.56 -22.19
CA ASP A 61 -4.31 14.96 -22.51
C ASP A 61 -3.63 15.87 -21.47
N GLU A 62 -2.50 16.47 -21.85
CA GLU A 62 -1.72 17.37 -20.97
C GLU A 62 -2.52 18.57 -20.45
N THR A 63 -3.47 19.09 -21.26
CA THR A 63 -4.27 20.26 -20.86
C THR A 63 -5.25 19.86 -19.78
N LEU A 64 -5.96 18.75 -19.97
CA LEU A 64 -6.89 18.23 -18.97
C LEU A 64 -6.15 17.80 -17.70
N PHE A 65 -4.99 17.15 -17.84
CA PHE A 65 -4.17 16.77 -16.68
C PHE A 65 -3.79 17.99 -15.84
N SER A 66 -3.31 19.06 -16.48
CA SER A 66 -2.89 20.29 -15.80
C SER A 66 -4.07 20.98 -15.09
N GLU A 67 -5.22 21.10 -15.76
CA GLU A 67 -6.46 21.66 -15.16
C GLU A 67 -6.85 20.89 -13.90
N LYS A 68 -6.75 19.56 -13.92
CA LYS A 68 -7.15 18.72 -12.80
C LYS A 68 -6.13 18.71 -11.67
N LEU A 69 -4.84 18.86 -11.98
CA LEU A 69 -3.79 19.03 -10.97
C LEU A 69 -3.94 20.37 -10.25
N GLU A 70 -4.22 21.46 -10.97
CA GLU A 70 -4.52 22.77 -10.39
C GLU A 70 -5.74 22.68 -9.46
N LYS A 71 -6.83 22.06 -9.92
CA LYS A 71 -8.01 21.80 -9.08
C LYS A 71 -7.65 21.05 -7.79
N LEU A 72 -6.83 20.00 -7.89
CA LEU A 72 -6.43 19.20 -6.73
C LEU A 72 -5.69 20.06 -5.68
N GLN A 73 -4.84 20.98 -6.13
CA GLN A 73 -4.09 21.89 -5.26
C GLN A 73 -4.99 22.96 -4.63
N GLU A 74 -5.94 23.53 -5.39
CA GLU A 74 -6.87 24.56 -4.88
C GLU A 74 -7.86 24.02 -3.84
N GLU A 75 -8.23 22.74 -3.92
CA GLU A 75 -9.26 22.13 -3.07
C GLU A 75 -8.72 21.38 -1.84
N LEU A 76 -7.43 21.51 -1.51
CA LEU A 76 -6.79 20.81 -0.37
C LEU A 76 -7.52 21.09 0.96
N GLU A 77 -7.89 22.33 1.25
CA GLU A 77 -8.46 22.71 2.56
C GLU A 77 -9.86 22.14 2.88
N GLN A 78 -10.54 21.52 1.90
CA GLN A 78 -11.95 21.11 2.03
C GLN A 78 -12.16 19.62 2.38
N GLN A 79 -11.10 18.89 2.72
CA GLN A 79 -11.12 17.42 2.78
C GLN A 79 -10.87 16.85 4.18
N GLY A 80 -11.16 15.55 4.35
CA GLY A 80 -10.67 14.77 5.49
C GLY A 80 -9.15 14.69 5.51
N PHE A 81 -8.54 14.16 6.56
CA PHE A 81 -7.09 14.11 6.69
C PHE A 81 -6.46 12.79 6.25
N GLU A 82 -7.25 11.72 6.21
CA GLU A 82 -6.80 10.35 6.02
C GLU A 82 -6.13 10.06 4.67
N LEU A 83 -5.39 8.94 4.58
CA LEU A 83 -4.73 8.50 3.35
C LEU A 83 -5.71 8.21 2.22
N SER A 84 -6.87 7.64 2.56
CA SER A 84 -7.80 7.11 1.57
C SER A 84 -8.39 8.19 0.65
N ASN A 85 -9.23 9.04 1.22
CA ASN A 85 -9.92 10.11 0.52
C ASN A 85 -9.50 11.52 0.95
N GLY A 86 -8.61 11.62 1.94
CA GLY A 86 -8.23 12.87 2.56
C GLY A 86 -6.89 13.43 2.09
N LEU A 87 -6.40 14.38 2.88
CA LEU A 87 -5.21 15.18 2.61
C LEU A 87 -3.93 14.37 2.59
N ALA A 88 -3.74 13.37 3.46
CA ALA A 88 -2.50 12.59 3.49
C ALA A 88 -2.22 11.87 2.16
N GLY A 89 -3.26 11.34 1.52
CA GLY A 89 -3.13 10.70 0.21
C GLY A 89 -2.83 11.71 -0.91
N GLN A 90 -3.50 12.86 -0.89
CA GLN A 90 -3.27 13.93 -1.85
C GLN A 90 -1.86 14.52 -1.74
N ALA A 91 -1.45 14.85 -0.52
CA ALA A 91 -0.13 15.39 -0.23
C ALA A 91 0.98 14.40 -0.61
N TRP A 92 0.75 13.08 -0.41
CA TRP A 92 1.70 12.07 -0.90
C TRP A 92 1.83 12.09 -2.42
N VAL A 93 0.73 12.20 -3.17
CA VAL A 93 0.78 12.30 -4.64
C VAL A 93 1.49 13.58 -5.07
N LEU A 94 1.18 14.71 -4.45
CA LEU A 94 1.85 15.98 -4.76
C LEU A 94 3.35 15.90 -4.51
N GLU A 95 3.80 15.32 -3.39
CA GLU A 95 5.23 15.13 -3.13
C GLU A 95 5.86 14.12 -4.08
N TYR A 96 5.14 13.07 -4.46
CA TYR A 96 5.60 12.11 -5.47
C TYR A 96 5.87 12.80 -6.81
N LEU A 97 4.97 13.68 -7.26
CA LEU A 97 5.13 14.46 -8.50
C LEU A 97 6.25 15.51 -8.37
N ASN A 98 6.31 16.21 -7.24
CA ASN A 98 7.34 17.22 -6.94
C ASN A 98 8.76 16.62 -6.97
N GLN A 99 8.91 15.39 -6.48
CA GLN A 99 10.20 14.69 -6.48
C GLN A 99 10.53 13.97 -7.79
N ALA A 100 9.67 14.04 -8.81
CA ALA A 100 9.88 13.29 -10.04
C ALA A 100 10.96 13.92 -10.94
N ASP A 101 11.17 15.23 -10.84
CA ASP A 101 12.34 15.92 -11.37
C ASP A 101 13.04 16.70 -10.25
N MET A 102 14.23 16.24 -9.86
CA MET A 102 14.98 16.85 -8.76
C MET A 102 15.57 18.22 -9.12
N GLU A 103 15.62 18.59 -10.42
CA GLU A 103 16.05 19.93 -10.82
C GLU A 103 14.97 20.99 -10.53
N ASP A 104 13.69 20.58 -10.60
CA ASP A 104 12.52 21.43 -10.39
C ASP A 104 11.86 21.23 -9.01
N TYR A 105 12.47 20.44 -8.13
CA TYR A 105 11.95 20.17 -6.80
C TYR A 105 11.81 21.44 -5.95
N ASP A 106 10.59 21.67 -5.43
CA ASP A 106 10.30 22.76 -4.49
C ASP A 106 10.14 22.22 -3.06
N PRO A 107 11.09 22.46 -2.13
CA PRO A 107 11.00 21.99 -0.75
C PRO A 107 9.87 22.65 0.05
N ASP A 108 9.41 23.83 -0.36
CA ASP A 108 8.43 24.65 0.35
C ASP A 108 6.99 24.32 -0.08
N LEU A 109 6.80 23.59 -1.19
CA LEU A 109 5.47 23.25 -1.75
C LEU A 109 4.51 22.66 -0.71
N LEU A 110 5.03 21.83 0.21
CA LEU A 110 4.24 21.10 1.21
C LEU A 110 4.70 21.36 2.65
N SER A 111 5.50 22.41 2.89
CA SER A 111 5.99 22.72 4.26
C SER A 111 4.84 23.03 5.23
N ASP A 112 3.80 23.73 4.75
CA ASP A 112 2.63 24.03 5.57
C ASP A 112 1.83 22.76 5.89
N MET A 113 1.84 21.78 4.97
CA MET A 113 1.20 20.49 5.17
C MET A 113 1.89 19.67 6.27
N ASP A 114 3.22 19.73 6.37
CA ASP A 114 3.98 19.09 7.45
C ASP A 114 3.49 19.59 8.82
N GLN A 115 3.28 20.90 8.97
CA GLN A 115 2.77 21.51 10.20
C GLN A 115 1.30 21.18 10.45
N ILE A 116 0.46 21.21 9.41
CA ILE A 116 -0.96 20.84 9.50
C ILE A 116 -1.12 19.40 10.00
N PHE A 117 -0.34 18.45 9.48
CA PHE A 117 -0.38 17.08 9.97
C PHE A 117 0.20 16.95 11.37
N TYR A 118 1.28 17.66 11.69
CA TYR A 118 1.80 17.67 13.06
C TYR A 118 0.72 18.08 14.06
N ASP A 119 0.03 19.20 13.80
CA ASP A 119 -1.02 19.72 14.69
C ASP A 119 -2.23 18.79 14.74
N ALA A 120 -2.63 18.21 13.61
CA ALA A 120 -3.73 17.24 13.54
C ALA A 120 -3.43 15.92 14.27
N LEU A 121 -2.14 15.56 14.41
CA LEU A 121 -1.71 14.35 15.09
C LEU A 121 -1.29 14.59 16.55
N ASN A 122 -1.14 15.84 17.00
CA ASN A 122 -0.63 16.18 18.33
C ASN A 122 -1.67 15.97 19.45
N PHE A 123 -2.05 14.71 19.64
CA PHE A 123 -2.89 14.19 20.71
C PHE A 123 -2.11 13.16 21.52
N GLN A 124 -2.44 12.99 22.81
CA GLN A 124 -1.87 11.91 23.61
C GLN A 124 -2.81 11.57 24.79
N PRO A 125 -3.33 10.33 24.89
CA PRO A 125 -3.20 9.23 23.92
C PRO A 125 -3.93 9.50 22.61
N TRP A 126 -3.54 8.79 21.55
CA TRP A 126 -4.21 8.85 20.24
C TRP A 126 -5.69 8.43 20.35
N PRO A 127 -6.65 9.25 19.90
CA PRO A 127 -8.08 8.95 20.06
C PRO A 127 -8.72 8.25 18.85
N GLY A 128 -8.04 8.22 17.70
CA GLY A 128 -8.64 7.85 16.41
C GLY A 128 -8.32 6.44 15.91
N GLU A 129 -8.62 6.20 14.64
CA GLU A 129 -8.19 5.00 13.91
C GLU A 129 -6.66 4.90 13.89
N ILE A 130 -6.14 3.68 13.96
CA ILE A 130 -4.69 3.42 14.00
C ILE A 130 -4.15 2.88 12.67
N GLU A 131 -5.03 2.42 11.79
CA GLU A 131 -4.68 1.71 10.57
C GLU A 131 -4.37 2.64 9.39
N SER A 132 -4.06 2.09 8.21
CA SER A 132 -3.46 2.89 7.13
C SER A 132 -4.46 3.67 6.29
N VAL A 133 -5.73 3.25 6.24
CA VAL A 133 -6.71 3.80 5.28
C VAL A 133 -7.40 5.05 5.82
N LEU A 134 -7.78 5.03 7.09
CA LEU A 134 -8.46 6.10 7.82
C LEU A 134 -7.64 6.64 9.01
N GLY A 135 -6.66 5.88 9.47
CA GLY A 135 -5.98 6.11 10.74
C GLY A 135 -4.56 6.64 10.67
N LEU A 136 -3.92 6.58 11.84
CA LEU A 136 -2.59 7.12 12.10
C LEU A 136 -1.49 6.55 11.17
N ALA A 137 -1.56 5.28 10.79
CA ALA A 137 -0.58 4.69 9.88
C ALA A 137 -0.63 5.33 8.48
N GLY A 138 -1.76 5.94 8.10
CA GLY A 138 -1.97 6.58 6.81
C GLY A 138 -1.16 7.86 6.58
N TYR A 139 -0.56 8.45 7.63
CA TYR A 139 0.30 9.63 7.50
C TYR A 139 1.76 9.27 7.26
N ALA A 140 2.15 8.03 7.56
CA ALA A 140 3.52 7.58 7.42
C ALA A 140 4.02 7.55 5.96
N PRO A 141 3.22 7.16 4.94
CA PRO A 141 3.67 7.23 3.55
C PRO A 141 4.10 8.63 3.13
N TYR A 142 3.26 9.64 3.42
CA TYR A 142 3.57 11.05 3.15
C TYR A 142 4.87 11.47 3.86
N THR A 143 4.94 11.21 5.16
CA THR A 143 6.08 11.61 6.00
C THR A 143 7.37 10.92 5.54
N ALA A 144 7.31 9.64 5.15
CA ALA A 144 8.44 8.88 4.61
C ALA A 144 8.95 9.51 3.30
N ARG A 145 8.04 9.86 2.39
CA ARG A 145 8.38 10.46 1.10
C ARG A 145 9.04 11.83 1.31
N ARG A 146 8.45 12.68 2.16
CA ARG A 146 9.02 13.99 2.56
C ARG A 146 10.42 13.85 3.16
N SER A 147 10.65 12.82 3.98
CA SER A 147 11.94 12.55 4.66
C SER A 147 13.11 12.35 3.69
N LYS A 148 12.85 12.09 2.40
CA LYS A 148 13.90 11.98 1.38
C LYS A 148 14.59 13.32 1.11
N GLN A 149 13.90 14.44 1.35
CA GLN A 149 14.36 15.78 0.96
C GLN A 149 14.31 16.80 2.10
N SER A 150 13.53 16.56 3.16
CA SER A 150 13.41 17.46 4.31
C SER A 150 13.44 16.71 5.65
N ASP A 151 13.77 17.42 6.73
CA ASP A 151 13.75 16.85 8.07
C ASP A 151 12.31 16.70 8.56
N GLN A 152 11.90 15.46 8.79
CA GLN A 152 10.56 15.09 9.26
C GLN A 152 10.56 14.52 10.68
N ALA A 153 11.61 14.78 11.47
CA ALA A 153 11.73 14.25 12.83
C ALA A 153 10.56 14.65 13.74
N ALA A 154 10.00 15.85 13.58
CA ALA A 154 8.85 16.31 14.38
C ALA A 154 7.56 15.53 14.03
N LEU A 155 7.24 15.42 12.75
CA LEU A 155 6.05 14.72 12.28
C LEU A 155 6.14 13.20 12.56
N TYR A 156 7.29 12.59 12.31
CA TYR A 156 7.50 11.19 12.72
C TYR A 156 7.51 11.00 14.24
N GLY A 157 8.03 11.97 14.99
CA GLY A 157 8.01 11.95 16.45
C GLY A 157 6.60 11.82 16.99
N VAL A 158 5.66 12.64 16.50
CA VAL A 158 4.26 12.58 16.94
C VAL A 158 3.56 11.29 16.48
N ILE A 159 3.89 10.74 15.30
CA ILE A 159 3.38 9.43 14.85
C ILE A 159 3.85 8.31 15.79
N VAL A 160 5.16 8.24 16.08
CA VAL A 160 5.76 7.23 16.96
C VAL A 160 5.24 7.36 18.39
N ASP A 161 5.12 8.58 18.90
CA ASP A 161 4.60 8.85 20.24
C ASP A 161 3.14 8.41 20.40
N ASN A 162 2.32 8.65 19.37
CA ASN A 162 0.93 8.21 19.36
C ASN A 162 0.82 6.68 19.32
N PHE A 163 1.55 5.98 18.45
CA PHE A 163 1.54 4.52 18.44
C PHE A 163 2.01 3.95 19.78
N ALA A 164 3.04 4.54 20.40
CA ALA A 164 3.47 4.14 21.73
C ALA A 164 2.37 4.36 22.79
N SER A 165 1.60 5.46 22.68
CA SER A 165 0.56 5.81 23.65
C SER A 165 -0.63 4.83 23.68
N VAL A 166 -0.90 4.15 22.55
CA VAL A 166 -1.99 3.18 22.41
C VAL A 166 -1.50 1.73 22.25
N ALA A 167 -0.19 1.49 22.39
CA ALA A 167 0.37 0.15 22.39
C ALA A 167 -0.11 -0.62 23.63
N GLN A 168 -0.55 -1.86 23.42
CA GLN A 168 -0.97 -2.77 24.47
C GLN A 168 0.17 -3.74 24.77
N GLN A 169 0.61 -3.80 26.02
CA GLN A 169 1.54 -4.81 26.49
C GLN A 169 0.80 -6.16 26.57
N VAL A 170 1.20 -7.12 25.74
CA VAL A 170 0.59 -8.47 25.70
C VAL A 170 1.36 -9.45 26.60
N ASP A 171 2.67 -9.25 26.72
CA ASP A 171 3.61 -9.97 27.60
C ASP A 171 4.82 -9.06 27.88
N ASP A 172 5.74 -9.39 28.79
CA ASP A 172 6.90 -8.58 29.22
C ASP A 172 7.77 -8.06 28.05
N LYS A 173 7.73 -8.71 26.88
CA LYS A 173 8.51 -8.36 25.69
C LYS A 173 7.68 -8.14 24.44
N LEU A 174 6.36 -8.28 24.50
CA LEU A 174 5.49 -8.29 23.33
C LEU A 174 4.48 -7.15 23.42
N ILE A 175 4.37 -6.38 22.34
CA ILE A 175 3.35 -5.34 22.20
C ILE A 175 2.53 -5.58 20.95
N SER A 176 1.30 -5.09 20.97
CA SER A 176 0.44 -5.06 19.80
C SER A 176 -0.55 -3.90 19.92
N TRP A 177 -1.37 -3.71 18.88
CA TRP A 177 -2.40 -2.68 18.85
C TRP A 177 -3.75 -3.29 18.54
N SER A 178 -4.66 -3.20 19.51
CA SER A 178 -6.04 -3.58 19.30
C SER A 178 -6.75 -2.51 18.46
N GLN A 179 -7.66 -2.92 17.59
CA GLN A 179 -8.53 -1.98 16.87
C GLN A 179 -9.32 -1.12 17.88
N PRO A 180 -9.47 0.20 17.64
CA PRO A 180 -10.27 1.09 18.49
C PRO A 180 -11.72 0.62 18.63
N GLU A 181 -12.36 0.87 19.79
CA GLU A 181 -13.70 0.38 20.15
C GLU A 181 -14.77 0.64 19.05
N TYR A 182 -14.70 1.81 18.40
CA TYR A 182 -15.66 2.24 17.40
C TYR A 182 -15.18 2.06 15.96
N SER A 183 -14.09 1.33 15.75
CA SER A 183 -13.53 1.18 14.42
C SER A 183 -14.45 0.43 13.47
N VAL A 184 -14.59 0.99 12.27
CA VAL A 184 -15.35 0.37 11.18
C VAL A 184 -14.73 -0.96 10.75
N TYR A 185 -13.42 -1.11 10.94
CA TYR A 185 -12.63 -2.29 10.59
C TYR A 185 -12.62 -3.39 11.66
N ARG A 186 -13.35 -3.20 12.78
CA ARG A 186 -13.55 -4.30 13.73
C ARG A 186 -14.36 -5.43 13.15
N PHE A 187 -13.94 -6.67 13.32
CA PHE A 187 -14.77 -7.85 13.05
C PHE A 187 -15.76 -8.12 14.20
N GLU A 188 -15.31 -7.96 15.44
CA GLU A 188 -16.10 -8.07 16.66
C GLU A 188 -16.98 -6.83 16.86
N LYS A 189 -18.27 -6.96 16.49
CA LYS A 189 -19.28 -5.91 16.61
C LYS A 189 -20.09 -5.99 17.90
N GLU A 190 -20.14 -7.15 18.57
CA GLU A 190 -20.99 -7.38 19.75
C GLU A 190 -20.30 -6.93 21.04
N ASP A 191 -19.06 -7.37 21.27
CA ASP A 191 -18.24 -6.93 22.41
C ASP A 191 -17.10 -6.01 21.97
N ARG A 192 -17.41 -4.72 21.86
CA ARG A 192 -16.44 -3.71 21.38
C ARG A 192 -15.25 -3.48 22.32
N LYS A 193 -15.32 -3.95 23.57
CA LYS A 193 -14.23 -3.83 24.55
C LYS A 193 -13.25 -4.98 24.49
N LYS A 194 -13.62 -6.09 23.84
CA LYS A 194 -12.73 -7.23 23.62
C LYS A 194 -11.57 -6.80 22.74
N PRO A 195 -10.31 -7.06 23.13
CA PRO A 195 -9.18 -6.79 22.27
C PRO A 195 -9.30 -7.55 20.94
N GLU A 196 -9.06 -6.87 19.83
CA GLU A 196 -9.05 -7.45 18.49
C GLU A 196 -7.79 -6.99 17.80
N TYR A 197 -6.99 -7.91 17.26
CA TYR A 197 -5.72 -7.59 16.61
C TYR A 197 -5.72 -8.09 15.17
N ASN A 198 -6.01 -7.16 14.28
CA ASN A 198 -6.01 -7.36 12.85
C ASN A 198 -4.59 -7.63 12.32
N LEU A 199 -4.46 -8.59 11.41
CA LEU A 199 -3.19 -9.06 10.84
C LEU A 199 -3.00 -8.64 9.38
N GLY A 200 -3.81 -7.71 8.87
CA GLY A 200 -3.67 -7.13 7.55
C GLY A 200 -2.72 -5.93 7.51
N LEU A 201 -2.10 -5.68 6.37
CA LEU A 201 -1.30 -4.47 6.14
C LEU A 201 -2.18 -3.22 6.10
N ALA A 202 -3.38 -3.32 5.51
CA ALA A 202 -4.29 -2.17 5.40
C ALA A 202 -4.87 -1.75 6.76
N HIS A 203 -5.25 -2.72 7.59
CA HIS A 203 -6.14 -2.48 8.73
C HIS A 203 -5.58 -2.93 10.08
N GLY A 204 -4.32 -3.38 10.12
CA GLY A 204 -3.81 -4.12 11.26
C GLY A 204 -2.36 -3.84 11.62
N VAL A 205 -1.85 -4.71 12.49
CA VAL A 205 -0.52 -4.61 13.09
C VAL A 205 0.61 -4.56 12.06
N PRO A 206 0.60 -5.34 10.96
CA PRO A 206 1.60 -5.19 9.92
C PRO A 206 1.67 -3.78 9.32
N GLY A 207 0.52 -3.11 9.12
CA GLY A 207 0.46 -1.72 8.65
C GLY A 207 1.15 -0.75 9.60
N ILE A 208 0.93 -0.94 10.90
CA ILE A 208 1.55 -0.12 11.94
C ILE A 208 3.06 -0.34 11.98
N ILE A 209 3.50 -1.60 11.92
CA ILE A 209 4.93 -1.93 11.83
C ILE A 209 5.55 -1.26 10.60
N ALA A 210 4.92 -1.43 9.43
CA ALA A 210 5.38 -0.85 8.17
C ALA A 210 5.48 0.69 8.23
N ALA A 211 4.53 1.35 8.88
CA ALA A 211 4.52 2.80 9.09
C ALA A 211 5.65 3.30 10.02
N LEU A 212 6.11 2.47 10.95
CA LEU A 212 7.19 2.81 11.90
C LEU A 212 8.59 2.58 11.33
N ILE A 213 8.75 1.72 10.32
CA ILE A 213 10.08 1.35 9.77
C ILE A 213 10.89 2.57 9.32
N PRO A 214 10.36 3.55 8.56
CA PRO A 214 11.16 4.69 8.12
C PRO A 214 11.73 5.53 9.28
N ALA A 215 11.00 5.61 10.40
CA ALA A 215 11.43 6.32 11.60
C ALA A 215 12.67 5.70 12.29
N LEU A 216 13.09 4.48 11.92
CA LEU A 216 14.34 3.87 12.39
C LEU A 216 15.59 4.59 11.86
N SER A 217 15.45 5.37 10.78
CA SER A 217 16.51 6.20 10.22
C SER A 217 16.68 7.56 10.92
N ILE A 218 15.76 7.92 11.83
CA ILE A 218 15.74 9.22 12.51
C ILE A 218 16.37 9.08 13.89
N ASP A 219 17.61 9.56 14.04
CA ASP A 219 18.43 9.38 15.25
C ASP A 219 17.72 9.78 16.56
N ALA A 220 16.94 10.87 16.55
CA ALA A 220 16.27 11.39 17.74
C ALA A 220 15.21 10.44 18.32
N ILE A 221 14.61 9.58 17.50
CA ILE A 221 13.52 8.67 17.89
C ILE A 221 13.85 7.19 17.64
N LYS A 222 15.03 6.91 17.09
CA LYS A 222 15.48 5.57 16.66
C LYS A 222 15.33 4.50 17.73
N ASP A 223 15.80 4.74 18.95
CA ASP A 223 15.80 3.72 20.01
C ASP A 223 14.37 3.33 20.42
N LYS A 224 13.49 4.32 20.56
CA LYS A 224 12.07 4.09 20.87
C LYS A 224 11.38 3.35 19.72
N THR A 225 11.60 3.78 18.48
CA THR A 225 11.05 3.12 17.29
C THR A 225 11.55 1.68 17.19
N ALA A 226 12.84 1.44 17.39
CA ALA A 226 13.44 0.11 17.33
C ALA A 226 12.84 -0.84 18.37
N GLN A 227 12.56 -0.34 19.58
CA GLN A 227 11.85 -1.11 20.60
C GLN A 227 10.43 -1.47 20.15
N LEU A 228 9.64 -0.49 19.67
CA LEU A 228 8.26 -0.75 19.22
C LEU A 228 8.20 -1.76 18.07
N VAL A 229 9.03 -1.56 17.03
CA VAL A 229 9.09 -2.45 15.85
C VAL A 229 9.53 -3.85 16.28
N THR A 230 10.58 -3.97 17.10
CA THR A 230 11.06 -5.27 17.60
C THR A 230 9.96 -6.02 18.35
N GLN A 231 9.34 -5.39 19.35
CA GLN A 231 8.39 -6.06 20.24
C GLN A 231 7.09 -6.45 19.50
N SER A 232 6.70 -5.68 18.49
CA SER A 232 5.53 -5.97 17.67
C SER A 232 5.81 -6.98 16.56
N CYS A 233 7.00 -6.99 15.94
CA CYS A 233 7.43 -8.06 15.05
C CYS A 233 7.50 -9.40 15.81
N ASP A 234 8.08 -9.40 17.01
CA ASP A 234 8.15 -10.60 17.85
C ASP A 234 6.74 -11.09 18.22
N TRP A 235 5.80 -10.18 18.51
CA TRP A 235 4.39 -10.54 18.75
C TRP A 235 3.72 -11.10 17.49
N LEU A 236 3.97 -10.51 16.32
CA LEU A 236 3.39 -10.95 15.05
C LEU A 236 3.86 -12.36 14.69
N LEU A 237 5.12 -12.70 14.98
CA LEU A 237 5.66 -14.04 14.78
C LEU A 237 4.96 -15.10 15.64
N THR A 238 4.38 -14.73 16.79
CA THR A 238 3.60 -15.67 17.62
C THR A 238 2.16 -15.87 17.12
N GLN A 239 1.68 -15.08 16.16
CA GLN A 239 0.30 -15.18 15.65
C GLN A 239 0.14 -16.15 14.46
N GLN A 240 1.19 -16.93 14.14
CA GLN A 240 1.13 -17.90 13.07
C GLN A 240 0.09 -19.00 13.35
N ASN A 241 -0.56 -19.46 12.30
CA ASN A 241 -1.46 -20.61 12.34
C ASN A 241 -0.70 -21.86 12.85
N PRO A 242 -1.30 -22.73 13.67
CA PRO A 242 -0.59 -23.88 14.24
C PRO A 242 -0.01 -24.86 13.22
N ASN A 243 -0.73 -25.12 12.12
CA ASN A 243 -0.33 -26.13 11.13
C ASN A 243 0.50 -25.57 9.99
N GLN A 244 0.44 -24.25 9.74
CA GLN A 244 1.15 -23.54 8.68
C GLN A 244 1.22 -24.30 7.34
N GLU A 245 0.18 -25.01 6.92
CA GLU A 245 0.22 -25.87 5.72
C GLU A 245 0.04 -25.09 4.43
N GLU A 246 -1.02 -24.29 4.34
CA GLU A 246 -1.31 -23.45 3.17
C GLU A 246 -1.22 -21.97 3.54
N HIS A 247 -1.92 -21.55 4.60
CA HIS A 247 -1.88 -20.18 5.13
C HIS A 247 -1.00 -20.11 6.38
N CYS A 248 -0.05 -19.18 6.43
CA CYS A 248 0.75 -18.91 7.62
C CYS A 248 -0.05 -18.09 8.64
N TYR A 249 -0.91 -17.19 8.17
CA TYR A 249 -1.72 -16.30 9.01
C TYR A 249 -3.19 -16.28 8.59
N GLY A 250 -4.05 -15.98 9.56
CA GLY A 250 -5.43 -15.53 9.36
C GLY A 250 -5.52 -14.01 9.18
N SER A 251 -6.74 -13.49 9.04
CA SER A 251 -6.98 -12.03 8.97
C SER A 251 -6.93 -11.33 10.33
N CYS A 252 -7.12 -12.08 11.43
CA CYS A 252 -7.12 -11.56 12.79
C CYS A 252 -6.53 -12.59 13.77
N SER A 253 -5.84 -12.12 14.80
CA SER A 253 -5.28 -12.93 15.87
C SER A 253 -6.36 -13.78 16.55
N GLY A 254 -6.13 -15.10 16.63
CA GLY A 254 -7.07 -16.05 17.23
C GLY A 254 -8.36 -16.26 16.43
N GLY A 255 -8.46 -15.70 15.22
CA GLY A 255 -9.58 -15.88 14.29
C GLY A 255 -9.42 -17.08 13.37
N GLU A 256 -10.09 -17.05 12.22
CA GLU A 256 -9.97 -18.09 11.20
C GLU A 256 -8.53 -18.22 10.67
N HIS A 257 -8.08 -19.44 10.46
CA HIS A 257 -6.72 -19.76 9.99
C HIS A 257 -6.57 -19.69 8.46
N LYS A 258 -7.31 -18.80 7.80
CA LYS A 258 -7.26 -18.59 6.34
C LYS A 258 -7.14 -17.12 6.01
N SER A 259 -6.42 -16.83 4.94
CA SER A 259 -6.26 -15.47 4.40
C SER A 259 -6.15 -15.52 2.89
N ARG A 260 -6.52 -14.43 2.22
CA ARG A 260 -6.33 -14.26 0.76
C ARG A 260 -4.88 -13.98 0.41
N LEU A 261 -4.58 -13.97 -0.88
CA LEU A 261 -3.42 -13.22 -1.37
C LEU A 261 -3.89 -11.80 -1.69
N GLY A 262 -3.23 -10.79 -1.16
CA GLY A 262 -3.56 -9.41 -1.44
C GLY A 262 -2.72 -8.45 -0.62
N TRP A 263 -2.77 -7.18 -0.99
CA TRP A 263 -2.19 -6.10 -0.21
C TRP A 263 -2.89 -6.00 1.15
N CYS A 264 -4.22 -5.99 1.17
CA CYS A 264 -4.98 -5.68 2.39
C CYS A 264 -4.75 -6.69 3.53
N TYR A 265 -4.70 -7.99 3.21
CA TYR A 265 -4.53 -9.08 4.17
C TYR A 265 -3.77 -10.25 3.56
N GLY A 266 -3.01 -10.94 4.42
CA GLY A 266 -2.48 -12.27 4.16
C GLY A 266 -0.97 -12.35 4.22
N ASP A 267 -0.47 -13.55 3.92
CA ASP A 267 0.93 -13.92 4.13
C ASP A 267 1.93 -13.02 3.39
N LEU A 268 1.56 -12.51 2.19
CA LEU A 268 2.49 -11.74 1.36
C LEU A 268 2.90 -10.41 2.00
N THR A 269 1.95 -9.65 2.53
CA THR A 269 2.27 -8.35 3.11
C THR A 269 2.80 -8.45 4.53
N ILE A 270 2.49 -9.53 5.26
CA ILE A 270 3.20 -9.87 6.50
C ILE A 270 4.66 -10.21 6.21
N ALA A 271 4.94 -11.05 5.21
CA ALA A 271 6.30 -11.37 4.78
C ALA A 271 7.06 -10.11 4.38
N LEU A 272 6.45 -9.26 3.56
CA LEU A 272 7.02 -7.97 3.15
C LEU A 272 7.39 -7.12 4.36
N THR A 273 6.48 -6.97 5.31
CA THR A 273 6.68 -6.17 6.53
C THR A 273 7.83 -6.71 7.39
N LEU A 274 7.85 -8.03 7.64
CA LEU A 274 8.89 -8.69 8.43
C LEU A 274 10.26 -8.58 7.76
N ALA A 275 10.34 -8.72 6.44
CA ALA A 275 11.59 -8.57 5.70
C ALA A 275 12.13 -7.12 5.78
N ARG A 276 11.25 -6.12 5.59
CA ARG A 276 11.63 -4.70 5.71
C ARG A 276 12.13 -4.38 7.12
N ALA A 277 11.41 -4.82 8.14
CA ALA A 277 11.82 -4.64 9.54
C ALA A 277 13.12 -5.39 9.86
N GLY A 278 13.29 -6.60 9.31
CA GLY A 278 14.49 -7.42 9.45
C GLY A 278 15.74 -6.74 8.90
N HIS A 279 15.64 -6.14 7.72
CA HIS A 279 16.74 -5.35 7.14
C HIS A 279 17.00 -4.08 7.94
N ALA A 280 15.96 -3.34 8.34
CA ALA A 280 16.14 -2.08 9.07
C ALA A 280 16.69 -2.24 10.51
N LEU A 281 16.46 -3.40 11.14
CA LEU A 281 16.90 -3.73 12.49
C LEU A 281 18.14 -4.65 12.54
N ASP A 282 18.73 -5.00 11.39
CA ASP A 282 19.78 -6.01 11.28
C ASP A 282 19.39 -7.35 11.96
N ARG A 283 18.17 -7.84 11.70
CA ARG A 283 17.63 -9.12 12.20
C ARG A 283 17.39 -10.13 11.07
N PRO A 284 18.42 -10.93 10.69
CA PRO A 284 18.30 -11.93 9.63
C PRO A 284 17.18 -12.94 9.85
N SER A 285 16.87 -13.30 11.11
CA SER A 285 15.79 -14.23 11.44
C SER A 285 14.41 -13.76 10.96
N TYR A 286 14.15 -12.46 10.89
CA TYR A 286 12.90 -11.94 10.35
C TYR A 286 12.85 -12.09 8.82
N VAL A 287 13.98 -11.85 8.15
CA VAL A 287 14.12 -11.99 6.70
C VAL A 287 13.98 -13.46 6.27
N ASP A 288 14.58 -14.38 7.02
CA ASP A 288 14.49 -15.82 6.75
C ASP A 288 13.05 -16.33 6.86
N GLU A 289 12.34 -15.89 7.91
CA GLU A 289 10.94 -16.26 8.10
C GLU A 289 10.01 -15.63 7.06
N ALA A 290 10.21 -14.35 6.76
CA ALA A 290 9.51 -13.68 5.68
C ALA A 290 9.69 -14.39 4.33
N ARG A 291 10.91 -14.80 4.00
CA ARG A 291 11.20 -15.57 2.79
C ARG A 291 10.44 -16.88 2.78
N ARG A 292 10.47 -17.65 3.88
CA ARG A 292 9.74 -18.92 3.99
C ARG A 292 8.24 -18.73 3.70
N MET A 293 7.63 -17.71 4.28
CA MET A 293 6.23 -17.37 4.07
C MET A 293 5.92 -16.98 2.61
N ALA A 294 6.74 -16.09 2.03
CA ALA A 294 6.55 -15.63 0.66
C ALA A 294 6.67 -16.77 -0.36
N LEU A 295 7.63 -17.68 -0.19
CA LEU A 295 7.81 -18.86 -1.06
C LEU A 295 6.66 -19.85 -0.95
N LYS A 296 6.01 -19.91 0.21
CA LYS A 296 4.83 -20.73 0.41
C LYS A 296 3.60 -20.11 -0.26
N ALA A 297 3.40 -18.81 -0.09
CA ALA A 297 2.34 -18.06 -0.75
C ALA A 297 2.47 -18.08 -2.28
N ALA A 298 3.71 -18.11 -2.81
CA ALA A 298 4.02 -18.20 -4.24
C ALA A 298 3.45 -19.46 -4.94
N LYS A 299 3.03 -20.47 -4.17
CA LYS A 299 2.46 -21.72 -4.69
C LYS A 299 0.93 -21.67 -4.86
N ARG A 300 0.28 -20.61 -4.38
CA ARG A 300 -1.17 -20.44 -4.45
C ARG A 300 -1.58 -19.84 -5.80
N ASP A 301 -2.62 -20.42 -6.39
CA ASP A 301 -3.27 -19.98 -7.63
C ASP A 301 -4.46 -19.04 -7.34
N ALA A 302 -5.27 -18.73 -8.36
CA ALA A 302 -6.41 -17.82 -8.22
C ALA A 302 -7.49 -18.34 -7.26
N GLU A 303 -7.75 -19.65 -7.27
CA GLU A 303 -8.76 -20.28 -6.40
C GLU A 303 -8.29 -20.31 -4.95
N SER A 304 -7.13 -20.92 -4.69
CA SER A 304 -6.54 -20.99 -3.36
C SER A 304 -6.16 -19.61 -2.83
N GLY A 305 -5.87 -18.64 -3.70
CA GLY A 305 -5.58 -17.23 -3.39
C GLY A 305 -6.81 -16.36 -3.09
N PHE A 306 -8.02 -16.84 -3.39
CA PHE A 306 -9.28 -16.08 -3.35
C PHE A 306 -9.29 -14.83 -4.25
N ILE A 307 -8.72 -14.95 -5.46
CA ILE A 307 -8.57 -13.84 -6.41
C ILE A 307 -9.76 -13.77 -7.36
N ASN A 308 -10.42 -12.61 -7.39
CA ASN A 308 -11.65 -12.40 -8.13
C ASN A 308 -11.64 -11.17 -9.05
N ASP A 309 -10.64 -10.28 -8.93
CA ASP A 309 -10.52 -9.07 -9.75
C ASP A 309 -9.05 -8.74 -10.05
N ALA A 310 -8.84 -7.59 -10.70
CA ALA A 310 -7.53 -7.11 -11.11
C ALA A 310 -6.90 -6.07 -10.17
N GLY A 311 -7.64 -5.55 -9.18
CA GLY A 311 -7.24 -4.37 -8.41
C GLY A 311 -5.93 -4.53 -7.64
N LEU A 312 -5.31 -3.41 -7.24
CA LEU A 312 -4.08 -3.42 -6.44
C LEU A 312 -4.29 -3.99 -5.03
N CYS A 313 -5.49 -3.83 -4.47
CA CYS A 313 -5.81 -4.24 -3.11
C CYS A 313 -5.72 -5.76 -2.88
N HIS A 314 -6.25 -6.54 -3.81
CA HIS A 314 -6.36 -8.00 -3.69
C HIS A 314 -6.68 -8.69 -5.03
N GLY A 315 -6.30 -8.06 -6.14
CA GLY A 315 -6.48 -8.59 -7.47
C GLY A 315 -5.18 -9.07 -8.10
N PHE A 316 -5.29 -9.74 -9.24
CA PHE A 316 -4.17 -10.41 -9.88
C PHE A 316 -3.08 -9.44 -10.39
N VAL A 317 -3.40 -8.19 -10.75
CA VAL A 317 -2.36 -7.21 -11.14
C VAL A 317 -1.62 -6.67 -9.91
N GLY A 318 -2.34 -6.46 -8.79
CA GLY A 318 -1.70 -6.14 -7.51
C GLY A 318 -0.70 -7.21 -7.07
N LEU A 319 -1.00 -8.49 -7.29
CA LEU A 319 -0.07 -9.58 -6.98
C LEU A 319 1.23 -9.52 -7.78
N VAL A 320 1.19 -9.09 -9.04
CA VAL A 320 2.41 -8.88 -9.84
C VAL A 320 3.35 -7.91 -9.12
N SER A 321 2.82 -6.76 -8.71
CA SER A 321 3.58 -5.73 -8.01
C SER A 321 4.12 -6.23 -6.66
N ILE A 322 3.29 -6.90 -5.85
CA ILE A 322 3.71 -7.43 -4.56
C ILE A 322 4.86 -8.45 -4.71
N TYR A 323 4.79 -9.35 -5.70
CA TYR A 323 5.87 -10.31 -5.93
C TYR A 323 7.14 -9.65 -6.50
N GLN A 324 7.02 -8.61 -7.33
CA GLN A 324 8.19 -7.81 -7.74
C GLN A 324 8.89 -7.19 -6.51
N ILE A 325 8.14 -6.54 -5.62
CA ILE A 325 8.69 -5.93 -4.40
C ILE A 325 9.33 -6.99 -3.50
N LEU A 326 8.65 -8.13 -3.27
CA LEU A 326 9.21 -9.23 -2.49
C LEU A 326 10.51 -9.78 -3.11
N ASN A 327 10.58 -9.88 -4.43
CA ASN A 327 11.79 -10.34 -5.13
C ASN A 327 12.92 -9.29 -5.08
N GLN A 328 12.61 -8.00 -5.12
CA GLN A 328 13.62 -6.94 -4.91
C GLN A 328 14.18 -6.99 -3.48
N LEU A 329 13.30 -7.21 -2.49
CA LEU A 329 13.66 -7.22 -1.07
C LEU A 329 14.37 -8.50 -0.61
N MET A 330 13.99 -9.64 -1.19
CA MET A 330 14.49 -10.97 -0.87
C MET A 330 14.65 -11.82 -2.13
N PRO A 331 15.61 -11.52 -3.03
CA PRO A 331 15.74 -12.18 -4.32
C PRO A 331 15.68 -13.71 -4.25
N HIS A 332 14.77 -14.30 -5.03
CA HIS A 332 14.61 -15.75 -5.14
C HIS A 332 13.89 -16.14 -6.44
N PRO A 333 14.34 -17.18 -7.18
CA PRO A 333 13.74 -17.58 -8.47
C PRO A 333 12.24 -17.86 -8.41
N GLU A 334 11.74 -18.44 -7.32
CA GLU A 334 10.31 -18.71 -7.15
C GLU A 334 9.46 -17.44 -7.00
N LEU A 335 10.01 -16.35 -6.45
CA LEU A 335 9.30 -15.06 -6.34
C LEU A 335 9.22 -14.37 -7.70
N GLU A 336 10.31 -14.38 -8.46
CA GLU A 336 10.31 -13.91 -9.85
C GLU A 336 9.32 -14.71 -10.71
N GLN A 337 9.28 -16.04 -10.54
CA GLN A 337 8.35 -16.91 -11.24
C GLN A 337 6.88 -16.63 -10.85
N ALA A 338 6.62 -16.30 -9.59
CA ALA A 338 5.29 -15.91 -9.14
C ALA A 338 4.84 -14.58 -9.76
N ALA A 339 5.71 -13.56 -9.83
CA ALA A 339 5.40 -12.30 -10.51
C ALA A 339 5.06 -12.54 -11.99
N LYS A 340 5.85 -13.36 -12.69
CA LYS A 340 5.61 -13.75 -14.09
C LYS A 340 4.32 -14.56 -14.27
N TYR A 341 4.00 -15.46 -13.34
CA TYR A 341 2.75 -16.22 -13.36
C TYR A 341 1.54 -15.28 -13.32
N TRP A 342 1.51 -14.33 -12.38
CA TRP A 342 0.40 -13.38 -12.26
C TRP A 342 0.32 -12.40 -13.44
N LEU A 343 1.46 -12.02 -14.03
CA LEU A 343 1.46 -11.23 -15.27
C LEU A 343 0.82 -12.01 -16.43
N ASN A 344 1.22 -13.27 -16.63
CA ASN A 344 0.64 -14.12 -17.66
C ASN A 344 -0.86 -14.29 -17.44
N TYR A 345 -1.28 -14.58 -16.20
CA TYR A 345 -2.68 -14.69 -15.82
C TYR A 345 -3.46 -13.40 -16.16
N SER A 346 -2.89 -12.23 -15.86
CA SER A 346 -3.50 -10.93 -16.17
C SER A 346 -3.74 -10.74 -17.67
N LEU A 347 -2.75 -11.08 -18.50
CA LEU A 347 -2.81 -10.95 -19.95
C LEU A 347 -3.78 -11.98 -20.58
N GLU A 348 -3.84 -13.20 -20.03
CA GLU A 348 -4.81 -14.22 -20.43
C GLU A 348 -6.25 -13.78 -20.14
N GLN A 349 -6.51 -13.24 -18.94
CA GLN A 349 -7.84 -12.69 -18.61
C GLN A 349 -8.24 -11.55 -19.56
N TYR A 350 -7.29 -10.66 -19.88
CA TYR A 350 -7.53 -9.58 -20.84
C TYR A 350 -7.78 -10.09 -22.27
N GLN A 351 -7.07 -11.12 -22.72
CA GLN A 351 -7.30 -11.72 -24.04
C GLN A 351 -8.71 -12.34 -24.15
N GLU A 352 -9.23 -12.89 -23.06
CA GLU A 352 -10.56 -13.50 -23.03
C GLU A 352 -11.69 -12.46 -22.94
N LYS A 353 -11.54 -11.44 -22.10
CA LYS A 353 -12.65 -10.54 -21.70
C LYS A 353 -12.45 -9.07 -22.08
N GLY A 354 -11.29 -8.70 -22.62
CA GLY A 354 -10.90 -7.30 -22.82
C GLY A 354 -10.86 -6.54 -21.49
N LEU A 355 -11.30 -5.28 -21.50
CA LEU A 355 -11.30 -4.44 -20.29
C LEU A 355 -12.20 -4.96 -19.16
N GLU A 356 -13.22 -5.77 -19.47
CA GLU A 356 -14.08 -6.37 -18.42
C GLU A 356 -13.29 -7.32 -17.50
N ALA A 357 -12.13 -7.82 -17.95
CA ALA A 357 -11.20 -8.56 -17.10
C ALA A 357 -10.72 -7.75 -15.88
N PHE A 358 -10.73 -6.41 -15.99
CA PHE A 358 -10.18 -5.50 -14.99
C PHE A 358 -11.25 -4.83 -14.13
N TYR A 359 -12.50 -5.31 -14.19
CA TYR A 359 -13.56 -4.85 -13.30
C TYR A 359 -13.25 -5.25 -11.85
N ALA A 360 -13.58 -4.36 -10.92
CA ALA A 360 -13.49 -4.64 -9.50
C ALA A 360 -14.57 -5.66 -9.08
N TYR A 361 -14.32 -6.41 -8.01
CA TYR A 361 -15.29 -7.37 -7.49
C TYR A 361 -15.87 -6.93 -6.15
N ASN A 362 -17.20 -6.92 -6.05
CA ASN A 362 -17.90 -6.71 -4.80
C ASN A 362 -18.23 -8.07 -4.16
N GLY A 363 -17.59 -8.38 -3.02
CA GLY A 363 -17.79 -9.64 -2.31
C GLY A 363 -19.16 -9.79 -1.62
N GLU A 364 -19.88 -8.70 -1.36
CA GLU A 364 -21.23 -8.73 -0.76
C GLU A 364 -22.30 -9.02 -1.80
N THR A 365 -22.23 -8.33 -2.95
CA THR A 365 -23.20 -8.52 -4.04
C THR A 365 -22.79 -9.64 -4.99
N THR A 366 -21.55 -10.12 -4.89
CA THR A 366 -20.92 -11.13 -5.76
C THR A 366 -20.88 -10.72 -7.24
N GLN A 367 -20.73 -9.42 -7.50
CA GLN A 367 -20.78 -8.84 -8.85
C GLN A 367 -19.50 -8.08 -9.20
N HIS A 368 -19.12 -8.18 -10.46
CA HIS A 368 -18.10 -7.33 -11.08
C HIS A 368 -18.71 -6.00 -11.51
N TYR A 369 -17.96 -4.92 -11.34
CA TYR A 369 -18.35 -3.58 -11.75
C TYR A 369 -17.15 -2.76 -12.22
N GLU A 370 -17.40 -1.86 -13.16
CA GLU A 370 -16.37 -0.95 -13.66
C GLU A 370 -15.98 0.05 -12.56
N ASN A 371 -14.67 0.22 -12.33
CA ASN A 371 -14.12 1.13 -11.34
C ASN A 371 -12.87 1.82 -11.92
N PHE A 372 -12.73 3.12 -11.68
CA PHE A 372 -11.64 3.92 -12.24
C PHE A 372 -10.54 4.25 -11.22
N GLY A 373 -10.80 4.00 -9.92
CA GLY A 373 -9.94 4.40 -8.82
C GLY A 373 -8.61 3.65 -8.73
N PHE A 374 -7.70 4.17 -7.90
CA PHE A 374 -6.35 3.64 -7.73
C PHE A 374 -6.30 2.28 -7.01
N LEU A 375 -7.13 2.06 -5.99
CA LEU A 375 -6.98 0.84 -5.18
C LEU A 375 -7.61 -0.40 -5.83
N MET A 376 -8.74 -0.22 -6.50
CA MET A 376 -9.57 -1.31 -7.03
C MET A 376 -9.77 -1.27 -8.55
N GLY A 377 -9.48 -0.15 -9.19
CA GLY A 377 -9.90 0.15 -10.56
C GLY A 377 -8.77 0.36 -11.54
N TYR A 378 -9.15 0.92 -12.70
CA TYR A 378 -8.27 1.10 -13.84
C TYR A 378 -7.01 1.92 -13.56
N ALA A 379 -7.07 2.96 -12.72
CA ALA A 379 -5.88 3.72 -12.37
C ALA A 379 -4.82 2.83 -11.67
N GLY A 380 -5.25 2.00 -10.73
CA GLY A 380 -4.36 1.05 -10.06
C GLY A 380 -3.81 -0.02 -10.97
N VAL A 381 -4.70 -0.66 -11.73
CA VAL A 381 -4.35 -1.68 -12.71
C VAL A 381 -3.32 -1.13 -13.70
N GLY A 382 -3.54 0.09 -14.19
CA GLY A 382 -2.63 0.77 -15.11
C GLY A 382 -1.25 1.02 -14.50
N VAL A 383 -1.18 1.52 -13.26
CA VAL A 383 0.09 1.72 -12.54
C VAL A 383 0.82 0.39 -12.33
N GLY A 384 0.11 -0.69 -11.95
CA GLY A 384 0.73 -2.02 -11.80
C GLY A 384 1.32 -2.54 -13.11
N PHE A 385 0.66 -2.30 -14.25
CA PHE A 385 1.19 -2.63 -15.58
C PHE A 385 2.37 -1.74 -16.00
N ILE A 386 2.42 -0.48 -15.56
CA ILE A 386 3.59 0.38 -15.81
C ILE A 386 4.83 -0.20 -15.11
N SER A 387 4.69 -0.64 -13.86
CA SER A 387 5.78 -1.27 -13.11
C SER A 387 6.31 -2.56 -13.73
N VAL A 388 5.51 -3.26 -14.52
CA VAL A 388 5.95 -4.44 -15.30
C VAL A 388 6.94 -4.04 -16.40
N LEU A 389 6.79 -2.86 -16.99
CA LEU A 389 7.60 -2.38 -18.12
C LEU A 389 8.96 -1.83 -17.69
N ASN A 390 9.01 -1.13 -16.56
CA ASN A 390 10.21 -0.39 -16.14
C ASN A 390 10.78 -0.82 -14.77
N ASP A 391 10.09 -1.71 -14.05
CA ASP A 391 10.42 -2.13 -12.67
C ASP A 391 10.40 -0.98 -11.64
N ASP A 392 9.76 0.16 -11.99
CA ASP A 392 9.53 1.31 -11.11
C ASP A 392 8.31 1.02 -10.23
N LEU A 393 8.56 0.80 -8.94
CA LEU A 393 7.55 0.52 -7.91
C LEU A 393 7.52 1.61 -6.84
N ASP A 394 8.08 2.79 -7.10
CA ASP A 394 8.12 3.90 -6.12
C ASP A 394 6.72 4.29 -5.64
N TRP A 395 5.70 4.11 -6.47
CA TRP A 395 4.31 4.39 -6.10
C TRP A 395 3.83 3.52 -4.93
N ALA A 396 4.41 2.33 -4.74
CA ALA A 396 4.00 1.37 -3.73
C ALA A 396 4.26 1.85 -2.28
N GLU A 397 5.09 2.89 -2.12
CA GLU A 397 5.29 3.59 -0.84
C GLU A 397 3.97 4.12 -0.28
N CYS A 398 3.05 4.59 -1.13
CA CYS A 398 1.74 5.09 -0.70
C CYS A 398 0.87 4.01 -0.04
N LEU A 399 1.16 2.74 -0.31
CA LEU A 399 0.49 1.57 0.23
C LEU A 399 1.32 0.87 1.33
N LEU A 400 2.32 1.55 1.91
CA LEU A 400 3.22 1.00 2.94
C LEU A 400 4.00 -0.25 2.50
N MET A 401 4.20 -0.45 1.20
CA MET A 401 4.90 -1.63 0.67
C MET A 401 6.41 -1.42 0.46
N ALA A 402 6.88 -0.18 0.41
CA ALA A 402 8.28 0.18 0.17
C ALA A 402 8.83 1.06 1.29
#